data_AF-A0A7W0PC63-F1
#
_entry.id   AF-A0A7W0PC63-F1
#
_cell.length_a   1.000
_cell.length_b   1.000
_cell.length_c   1.000
_cell.angle_alpha   90.00
_cell.angle_beta   90.00
_cell.angle_gamma   90.00
#
_symmetry.space_group_name_H-M   'P 1'
#
loop_
_entity.id
_entity.type
_entity.pdbx_description
1 polymer ?
#
loop_
_entity_poly.entity_id
_entity_poly.type
_entity_poly.pdbx_seq_one_letter_code
_entity_poly.pdbx_strand_id
1 'polypeptide(L)'
;AAAGVTKLSSEIDEILVLGAAHGTDPLLAALERAVAFGRWRADVRSILATNGQAPHPRPAGQALVLTLPTVPTRSLEAYRIDGGDLA
;
A
#
# COMPACT_ATOMS: atom_id res chain seq x y z
N ALA A 1 0.46 4.09 31.20
CA ALA A 1 0.09 4.18 29.78
C ALA A 1 -1.01 3.18 29.34
N ALA A 2 -1.62 2.38 30.23
CA ALA A 2 -2.59 1.34 29.84
C ALA A 2 -4.04 1.55 30.34
N ALA A 3 -4.37 2.69 30.96
CA ALA A 3 -5.64 2.89 31.66
C ALA A 3 -6.86 3.23 30.76
N GLY A 4 -6.79 3.03 29.44
CA GLY A 4 -7.86 3.47 28.52
C GLY A 4 -8.10 2.64 27.25
N VAL A 5 -7.38 1.54 27.03
CA VAL A 5 -7.55 0.73 25.80
C VAL A 5 -8.30 -0.55 26.14
N THR A 6 -9.64 -0.44 26.20
CA THR A 6 -10.54 -1.56 26.55
C THR A 6 -10.51 -2.73 25.56
N LYS A 7 -9.94 -2.53 24.38
CA LYS A 7 -9.84 -3.55 23.32
C LYS A 7 -8.53 -4.33 23.30
N LEU A 8 -7.53 -3.94 24.10
CA LEU A 8 -6.18 -4.50 24.01
C LEU A 8 -6.16 -6.02 24.18
N SER A 9 -6.89 -6.56 25.16
CA SER A 9 -6.95 -8.01 25.39
C SER A 9 -7.48 -8.77 24.17
N SER A 10 -8.60 -8.33 23.60
CA SER A 10 -9.17 -8.94 22.39
C SER A 10 -8.24 -8.84 21.18
N GLU A 11 -7.48 -7.75 21.07
CA GLU A 11 -6.52 -7.55 19.98
C GLU A 11 -5.31 -8.47 20.12
N ILE A 12 -4.85 -8.72 21.35
CA ILE A 12 -3.80 -9.70 21.63
C ILE A 12 -4.29 -11.10 21.30
N ASP A 13 -5.50 -11.47 21.69
CA ASP A 13 -6.07 -12.79 21.37
C ASP A 13 -6.14 -13.01 19.86
N GLU A 14 -6.54 -11.98 19.10
CA GLU A 14 -6.61 -12.04 17.65
C GLU A 14 -5.23 -12.21 17.00
N ILE A 15 -4.20 -11.52 17.52
CA ILE A 15 -2.80 -11.70 17.12
C ILE A 15 -2.31 -13.12 17.41
N LEU A 16 -2.62 -13.66 18.58
CA LEU A 16 -2.21 -15.01 18.99
C LEU A 16 -2.82 -16.08 18.08
N VAL A 17 -4.10 -15.93 17.69
CA VAL A 17 -4.75 -16.82 16.72
C VAL A 17 -4.05 -16.78 15.36
N LEU A 18 -3.68 -15.59 14.88
CA LEU A 18 -2.94 -15.46 13.62
C LEU A 18 -1.54 -16.08 13.72
N GLY A 19 -0.86 -15.92 14.85
CA GLY A 19 0.45 -16.54 15.10
C GLY A 19 0.37 -18.07 15.11
N ALA A 20 -0.67 -18.64 15.69
CA ALA A 20 -0.90 -20.08 15.65
C ALA A 20 -1.15 -20.62 14.22
N ALA A 21 -1.81 -19.83 13.37
CA ALA A 21 -2.14 -20.23 12.00
C ALA A 21 -0.98 -20.05 11.00
N HIS A 22 -0.16 -19.01 11.16
CA HIS A 22 0.85 -18.62 10.18
C HIS A 22 2.30 -18.77 10.67
N GLY A 23 2.50 -19.00 11.97
CA GLY A 23 3.82 -19.01 12.60
C GLY A 23 4.31 -17.62 13.00
N THR A 24 5.34 -17.59 13.84
CA THR A 24 5.86 -16.37 14.47
C THR A 24 6.56 -15.44 13.48
N ASP A 25 7.45 -15.96 12.63
CA ASP A 25 8.24 -15.11 11.72
C ASP A 25 7.37 -14.38 10.68
N PRO A 26 6.40 -15.04 10.03
CA PRO A 26 5.48 -14.37 9.12
C PRO A 26 4.60 -13.33 9.84
N LEU A 27 4.18 -13.61 11.07
CA LEU A 27 3.40 -12.67 11.88
C LEU A 27 4.23 -11.43 12.24
N LEU A 28 5.49 -11.59 12.65
CA LEU A 28 6.36 -10.49 13.01
C LEU A 28 6.62 -9.58 11.81
N ALA A 29 6.94 -10.16 10.65
CA ALA A 29 7.13 -9.42 9.40
C ALA A 29 5.87 -8.65 8.97
N ALA A 30 4.69 -9.27 9.15
CA ALA A 30 3.42 -8.61 8.87
C ALA A 30 3.16 -7.44 9.82
N LEU A 31 3.45 -7.58 11.12
CA LEU A 31 3.28 -6.53 12.12
C LEU A 31 4.18 -5.33 11.87
N GLU A 32 5.47 -5.54 11.62
CA GLU A 32 6.42 -4.47 11.30
C GLU A 32 5.93 -3.62 10.12
N ARG A 33 5.50 -4.30 9.04
CA ARG A 33 4.98 -3.65 7.84
C ARG A 33 3.67 -2.91 8.14
N ALA A 34 2.72 -3.56 8.81
CA ALA A 34 1.40 -3.01 9.08
C ALA A 34 1.46 -1.78 10.00
N VAL A 35 2.42 -1.74 10.93
CA VAL A 35 2.72 -0.57 11.75
C VAL A 35 3.35 0.56 10.92
N ALA A 36 4.25 0.24 9.98
CA ALA A 36 4.85 1.23 9.09
C ALA A 36 3.83 1.97 8.20
N PHE A 37 2.71 1.32 7.81
CA PHE A 37 1.60 1.96 7.08
C PHE A 37 0.54 2.62 7.98
N GLY A 38 0.57 2.40 9.28
CA GLY A 38 -0.36 3.02 10.24
C GLY A 38 -1.76 2.41 10.30
N ARG A 39 -2.05 1.30 9.61
CA ARG A 39 -3.36 0.61 9.66
C ARG A 39 -3.23 -0.87 10.02
N TRP A 40 -2.62 -1.10 11.18
CA TRP A 40 -2.06 -2.42 11.51
C TRP A 40 -3.05 -3.59 11.43
N ARG A 41 -4.28 -3.45 11.93
CA ARG A 41 -5.25 -4.58 12.02
C ARG A 41 -5.67 -5.14 10.67
N ALA A 42 -6.05 -4.25 9.74
CA ALA A 42 -6.47 -4.67 8.40
C ALA A 42 -5.28 -5.20 7.61
N ASP A 43 -4.10 -4.59 7.82
CA ASP A 43 -2.93 -4.87 7.01
C ASP A 43 -2.22 -6.17 7.44
N VAL A 44 -2.21 -6.54 8.73
CA VAL A 44 -1.63 -7.83 9.17
C VAL A 44 -2.30 -9.02 8.47
N ARG A 45 -3.65 -9.05 8.44
CA ARG A 45 -4.38 -10.15 7.77
C ARG A 45 -4.14 -10.17 6.26
N SER A 46 -4.16 -9.00 5.63
CA SER A 46 -3.96 -8.94 4.17
C SER A 46 -2.54 -9.33 3.78
N ILE A 47 -1.53 -8.96 4.57
CA ILE A 47 -0.14 -9.37 4.36
C ILE A 47 0.03 -10.88 4.56
N LEU A 48 -0.53 -11.45 5.63
CA LEU A 48 -0.46 -12.89 5.87
C LEU A 48 -1.12 -13.69 4.74
N ALA A 49 -2.24 -13.21 4.19
CA ALA A 49 -2.92 -13.83 3.05
C ALA A 49 -2.09 -13.85 1.76
N THR A 50 -1.07 -12.99 1.62
CA THR A 50 -0.16 -13.00 0.45
C THR A 50 0.95 -14.05 0.54
N ASN A 51 1.03 -14.85 1.61
CA ASN A 51 2.07 -15.87 1.80
C ASN A 51 3.50 -15.33 1.60
N GLY A 52 3.77 -14.14 2.14
CA GLY A 52 5.08 -13.48 2.05
C GLY A 52 5.36 -12.74 0.74
N GLN A 53 4.38 -12.63 -0.17
CA GLN A 53 4.51 -11.88 -1.42
C GLN A 53 4.00 -10.43 -1.32
N ALA A 54 3.68 -9.94 -0.12
CA ALA A 54 3.35 -8.53 0.07
C ALA A 54 4.54 -7.66 -0.36
N PRO A 55 4.32 -6.53 -1.05
CA PRO A 55 5.39 -5.57 -1.37
C PRO A 55 6.15 -5.15 -0.09
N HIS A 56 7.33 -4.52 -0.18
CA HIS A 56 7.99 -3.91 0.98
C HIS A 56 7.79 -2.38 0.98
N PRO A 57 7.61 -1.72 2.14
CA PRO A 57 7.43 -0.28 2.16
C PRO A 57 8.77 0.32 1.74
N ARG A 58 8.73 1.20 0.75
CA ARG A 58 9.91 1.95 0.36
C ARG A 58 9.81 3.33 1.01
N PRO A 59 10.91 3.88 1.54
CA PRO A 59 10.92 5.27 1.96
C PRO A 59 10.50 6.14 0.77
N ALA A 60 9.98 7.34 1.08
CA ALA A 60 9.67 8.30 0.04
C ALA A 60 10.89 8.48 -0.89
N GLY A 61 10.64 8.41 -2.19
CA GLY A 61 11.68 8.68 -3.18
C GLY A 61 12.18 10.12 -3.08
N GLN A 62 13.31 10.39 -3.72
CA GLN A 62 13.76 11.76 -3.91
C GLN A 62 12.81 12.50 -4.85
N ALA A 63 12.76 13.83 -4.72
CA ALA A 63 12.04 14.67 -5.67
C ALA A 63 12.56 14.38 -7.08
N LEU A 64 11.65 14.06 -7.99
CA LEU A 64 11.97 13.85 -9.38
C LEU A 64 12.25 15.22 -10.03
N VAL A 65 13.50 15.67 -9.95
CA VAL A 65 13.96 16.92 -10.56
C VAL A 65 14.51 16.60 -11.94
N LEU A 66 13.69 16.83 -12.96
CA LEU A 66 14.05 16.61 -14.36
C LEU A 66 13.97 17.94 -15.10
N THR A 67 15.04 18.29 -15.81
CA THR A 67 14.93 19.30 -16.87
C THR A 67 14.23 18.65 -18.05
N LEU A 68 12.91 18.80 -18.10
CA LEU A 68 12.13 18.32 -19.24
C LEU A 68 12.49 19.16 -20.47
N PRO A 69 12.67 18.55 -21.65
CA PRO A 69 12.84 19.30 -22.88
C PRO A 69 11.57 20.11 -23.17
N THR A 70 11.72 21.35 -23.61
CA THR A 70 10.59 22.14 -24.10
C THR A 70 10.09 21.51 -25.39
N VAL A 71 8.89 20.93 -25.36
CA VAL A 71 8.21 20.39 -26.53
C VAL A 71 7.25 21.46 -27.08
N PRO A 72 7.17 21.67 -28.40
CA PRO A 72 6.18 22.57 -28.99
C PRO A 72 4.76 22.15 -28.58
N THR A 73 3.96 23.09 -28.10
CA THR A 73 2.54 22.85 -27.84
C THR A 73 1.77 22.86 -29.17
N ARG A 74 1.01 21.80 -29.43
CA ARG A 74 0.10 21.70 -30.58
C ARG A 74 -1.33 21.93 -30.09
N SER A 75 -2.11 22.71 -30.85
CA SER A 75 -3.53 22.91 -30.58
C SER A 75 -4.30 21.58 -30.65
N LEU A 76 -5.27 21.37 -29.75
CA LEU A 76 -6.17 20.22 -29.81
C LEU A 76 -6.98 20.16 -31.10
N GLU A 77 -7.20 21.32 -31.74
CA GLU A 77 -7.84 21.43 -33.05
C GLU A 77 -7.09 20.63 -34.13
N ALA A 78 -5.76 20.52 -34.00
CA ALA A 78 -4.94 19.74 -34.93
C ALA A 78 -5.16 18.22 -34.81
N TYR A 79 -5.87 17.77 -33.77
CA TYR A 79 -6.28 16.39 -33.55
C TYR A 79 -7.79 16.21 -33.75
N ARG A 80 -8.50 17.22 -34.23
CA ARG A 80 -9.93 17.11 -34.51
C ARG A 80 -10.12 16.05 -35.60
N ILE A 81 -10.84 14.99 -35.24
CA ILE A 81 -11.27 13.99 -36.20
C ILE A 81 -12.45 14.61 -36.94
N ASP A 82 -12.24 14.96 -38.20
CA ASP A 82 -13.33 15.29 -39.12
C ASP A 82 -14.17 14.03 -39.33
N GLY A 83 -15.50 14.13 -39.22
CA GLY A 83 -16.42 13.01 -39.46
C GLY A 83 -16.45 12.48 -40.90
N GLY A 84 -15.45 12.83 -41.72
CA GLY A 84 -15.28 12.38 -43.10
C GLY A 84 -14.55 11.03 -43.24
N ASP A 85 -14.01 10.47 -42.16
CA ASP A 85 -13.34 9.16 -42.17
C ASP A 85 -14.25 8.00 -41.67
N LEU A 86 -15.57 8.22 -41.65
CA LEU A 86 -16.60 7.22 -41.34
C LEU A 86 -17.47 6.85 -42.55
N ALA A 87 -16.94 6.97 -43.77
CA ALA A 87 -17.62 6.55 -45.01
C ALA A 87 -17.17 5.16 -45.48
#